data_AF-A0A536ZMD7-F1
#
_entry.id   AF-A0A536ZMD7-F1
#
_cell.length_a   1.000
_cell.length_b   1.000
_cell.length_c   1.000
_cell.angle_alpha   90.00
_cell.angle_beta   90.00
_cell.angle_gamma   90.00
#
_symmetry.space_group_name_H-M   'P 1'
#
loop_
_entity.id
_entity.type
_entity.pdbx_description
1 polymer ?
#
loop_
_entity_poly.entity_id
_entity_poly.type
_entity_poly.pdbx_seq_one_letter_code
_entity_poly.pdbx_strand_id
1 'polypeptide(L)'
;HLEEDAGKSLHEMHGLSGIDLNRAGTALLEIVSEPELLGAKEAAAYARALHALVVWIGICDGNMQEGSFRCDANVSVRMPGKPLGTRCEIKNLNSFRFMERAIEFEARRQIGILEEGGRIEQETRLYDAERDETRSMRTKEDAQDYRYFPDPDLLPLVVTEAQIEKLRATLPELPEARRERFVRDYALPAYDARVLTASRAAADYFEALVKASGAAPKLCANWLTGELAAALNREERAIEDSRISPDDLGWIVKQVAAGELTGKMAKRVFDVTWERGEAPQSVVEKEGLKPISDAAAIERLVDEVLAANAKQVEDYRAGKQKAFNSLVGQVMKASKGKAHPAQVSELLRRKLGR
;
A
#
# COMPACT_ATOMS: atom_id res chain seq x y z
N HIS A 1 10.98 23.95 7.20
CA HIS A 1 10.36 25.04 7.99
C HIS A 1 8.89 25.17 7.62
N LEU A 2 8.14 26.02 8.32
CA LEU A 2 6.76 26.36 7.95
C LEU A 2 6.75 27.56 7.00
N GLU A 3 5.86 27.54 6.03
CA GLU A 3 5.63 28.63 5.08
C GLU A 3 4.16 28.68 4.65
N GLU A 4 3.77 29.74 3.96
CA GLU A 4 2.45 29.86 3.34
C GLU A 4 2.51 29.54 1.84
N ASP A 5 1.52 28.82 1.32
CA ASP A 5 1.42 28.58 -0.11
C ASP A 5 0.92 29.82 -0.85
N ALA A 6 1.35 29.94 -2.11
CA ALA A 6 0.87 30.96 -3.02
C ALA A 6 -0.43 30.53 -3.72
N GLY A 7 -1.17 31.52 -4.23
CA GLY A 7 -2.29 31.31 -5.16
C GLY A 7 -1.85 30.66 -6.49
N LYS A 8 -2.83 30.34 -7.34
CA LYS A 8 -2.62 29.72 -8.65
C LYS A 8 -2.81 30.75 -9.76
N SER A 9 -1.89 30.78 -10.72
CA SER A 9 -2.03 31.54 -11.97
C SER A 9 -2.58 30.63 -13.08
N LEU A 10 -3.60 31.09 -13.78
CA LEU A 10 -4.26 30.40 -14.91
C LEU A 10 -4.10 31.23 -16.18
N HIS A 11 -3.56 30.64 -17.25
CA HIS A 11 -3.28 31.33 -18.51
C HIS A 11 -4.28 30.98 -19.63
N GLU A 12 -5.54 30.72 -19.25
CA GLU A 12 -6.60 30.29 -20.17
C GLU A 12 -7.44 31.47 -20.70
N MET A 13 -7.24 32.68 -20.17
CA MET A 13 -7.94 33.88 -20.62
C MET A 13 -7.15 34.56 -21.74
N HIS A 14 -7.81 34.88 -22.86
CA HIS A 14 -7.20 35.49 -24.05
C HIS A 14 -6.27 36.68 -23.75
N GLY A 15 -4.96 36.42 -23.64
CA GLY A 15 -3.94 37.44 -23.37
C GLY A 15 -3.87 37.95 -21.92
N LEU A 16 -4.60 37.35 -20.99
CA LEU A 16 -4.62 37.72 -19.57
C LEU A 16 -4.34 36.49 -18.70
N SER A 17 -3.94 36.73 -17.44
CA SER A 17 -3.78 35.67 -16.44
C SER A 17 -4.86 35.82 -15.37
N GLY A 18 -5.60 34.76 -15.09
CA GLY A 18 -6.52 34.68 -13.96
C GLY A 18 -5.77 34.25 -12.70
N ILE A 19 -5.99 34.94 -11.58
CA ILE A 19 -5.38 34.60 -10.30
C ILE A 19 -6.45 34.00 -9.38
N ASP A 20 -6.24 32.75 -8.99
CA ASP A 20 -7.06 32.05 -7.99
C ASP A 20 -6.32 32.06 -6.64
N LEU A 21 -6.91 32.71 -5.65
CA LEU A 21 -6.36 32.86 -4.31
C LEU A 21 -6.92 31.85 -3.30
N ASN A 22 -7.76 30.89 -3.71
CA ASN A 22 -8.36 29.90 -2.80
C ASN A 22 -7.33 29.09 -1.99
N ARG A 23 -6.11 28.93 -2.54
CA ARG A 23 -5.00 28.22 -1.89
C ARG A 23 -4.04 29.13 -1.12
N ALA A 24 -4.11 30.44 -1.30
CA ALA A 24 -3.17 31.37 -0.67
C ALA A 24 -3.29 31.31 0.85
N GLY A 25 -2.16 31.25 1.57
CA GLY A 25 -2.15 31.14 3.03
C GLY A 25 -2.30 29.71 3.57
N THR A 26 -2.40 28.70 2.70
CA THR A 26 -2.40 27.30 3.13
C THR A 26 -1.05 26.96 3.79
N ALA A 27 -1.09 26.30 4.95
CA ALA A 27 0.13 25.91 5.66
C ALA A 27 0.95 24.89 4.86
N LEU A 28 2.25 25.17 4.70
CA LEU A 28 3.22 24.28 4.08
C LEU A 28 4.34 23.93 5.06
N LEU A 29 4.88 22.72 4.90
CA LEU A 29 6.09 22.26 5.57
C LEU A 29 7.14 21.96 4.50
N GLU A 30 8.14 22.83 4.39
CA GLU A 30 9.29 22.58 3.51
C GLU A 30 10.32 21.71 4.24
N ILE A 31 10.73 20.61 3.62
CA ILE A 31 11.74 19.68 4.13
C ILE A 31 12.90 19.65 3.14
N VAL A 32 14.01 20.27 3.51
CA VAL A 32 15.24 20.29 2.71
C VAL A 32 16.16 19.19 3.23
N SER A 33 16.49 18.22 2.37
CA SER A 33 17.48 17.20 2.70
C SER A 33 18.90 17.71 2.49
N GLU A 34 19.85 17.15 3.22
CA GLU A 34 21.27 17.29 2.90
C GLU A 34 21.59 16.64 1.52
N PRO A 35 22.66 17.09 0.82
CA PRO A 35 23.01 16.60 -0.51
C PRO A 35 23.74 15.25 -0.47
N GLU A 36 23.16 14.26 0.22
CA GLU A 36 23.74 12.93 0.44
C GLU A 36 23.22 11.86 -0.54
N LEU A 37 22.18 12.17 -1.31
CA LEU A 37 21.56 11.25 -2.26
C LEU A 37 22.44 11.14 -3.52
N LEU A 38 22.97 9.94 -3.80
CA LEU A 38 23.98 9.70 -4.84
C LEU A 38 23.42 9.21 -6.18
N GLY A 39 22.10 9.09 -6.31
CA GLY A 39 21.49 8.70 -7.57
C GLY A 39 19.98 8.84 -7.61
N ALA A 40 19.43 8.78 -8.82
CA ALA A 40 18.00 8.94 -9.10
C ALA A 40 17.11 7.97 -8.30
N LYS A 41 17.49 6.68 -8.26
CA LYS A 41 16.74 5.64 -7.53
C LYS A 41 16.71 5.89 -6.03
N GLU A 42 17.82 6.36 -5.48
CA GLU A 42 17.94 6.68 -4.06
C GLU A 42 17.10 7.91 -3.72
N ALA A 43 17.19 8.98 -4.54
CA ALA A 43 16.39 10.18 -4.36
C ALA A 43 14.87 9.89 -4.40
N ALA A 44 14.43 9.06 -5.33
CA ALA A 44 13.03 8.66 -5.39
C ALA A 44 12.63 7.70 -4.26
N ALA A 45 13.55 6.85 -3.77
CA ALA A 45 13.31 6.05 -2.58
C ALA A 45 13.15 6.92 -1.32
N TYR A 46 14.00 7.94 -1.15
CA TYR A 46 13.88 8.94 -0.10
C TYR A 46 12.54 9.68 -0.18
N ALA A 47 12.17 10.19 -1.36
CA ALA A 47 10.90 10.89 -1.55
C ALA A 47 9.69 9.98 -1.25
N ARG A 48 9.74 8.70 -1.65
CA ARG A 48 8.71 7.70 -1.31
C ARG A 48 8.64 7.42 0.19
N ALA A 49 9.78 7.31 0.88
CA ALA A 49 9.84 7.09 2.32
C ALA A 49 9.29 8.29 3.10
N LEU A 50 9.64 9.51 2.67
CA LEU A 50 9.14 10.75 3.26
C LEU A 50 7.62 10.88 3.04
N HIS A 51 7.15 10.63 1.83
CA HIS A 51 5.73 10.59 1.50
C HIS A 51 4.97 9.61 2.39
N ALA A 52 5.46 8.36 2.49
CA ALA A 52 4.85 7.35 3.34
C ALA A 52 4.81 7.78 4.81
N LEU A 53 5.87 8.43 5.31
CA LEU A 53 5.95 8.92 6.68
C LEU A 53 4.90 10.01 6.95
N VAL A 54 4.81 11.05 6.11
CA VAL A 54 3.91 12.19 6.34
C VAL A 54 2.43 11.78 6.23
N VAL A 55 2.12 10.85 5.34
CA VAL A 55 0.79 10.24 5.22
C VAL A 55 0.48 9.40 6.45
N TRP A 56 1.44 8.60 6.92
CA TRP A 56 1.25 7.72 8.08
C TRP A 56 0.96 8.49 9.37
N ILE A 57 1.69 9.59 9.62
CA ILE A 57 1.47 10.43 10.80
C ILE A 57 0.25 11.36 10.65
N GLY A 58 -0.34 11.44 9.46
CA GLY A 58 -1.60 12.14 9.20
C GLY A 58 -1.47 13.67 9.11
N ILE A 59 -0.31 14.19 8.70
CA ILE A 59 -0.11 15.64 8.51
C ILE A 59 -0.31 16.10 7.06
N CYS A 60 -0.35 15.15 6.12
CA CYS A 60 -0.50 15.41 4.68
C CYS A 60 -1.20 14.20 4.04
N ASP A 61 -2.12 14.42 3.09
CA ASP A 61 -2.74 13.34 2.30
C ASP A 61 -1.78 12.72 1.25
N GLY A 62 -0.68 13.41 0.95
CA GLY A 62 0.37 12.94 0.05
C GLY A 62 0.00 12.93 -1.44
N ASN A 63 -1.13 13.54 -1.83
CA ASN A 63 -1.56 13.59 -3.23
C ASN A 63 -0.66 14.50 -4.11
N MET A 64 0.24 13.87 -4.86
CA MET A 64 1.14 14.58 -5.80
C MET A 64 0.41 15.24 -6.97
N GLN A 65 -0.77 14.73 -7.38
CA GLN A 65 -1.53 15.29 -8.52
C GLN A 65 -2.26 16.57 -8.13
N GLU A 66 -2.82 16.60 -6.93
CA GLU A 66 -3.46 17.79 -6.34
C GLU A 66 -2.44 18.78 -5.78
N GLY A 67 -1.17 18.37 -5.69
CA GLY A 67 -0.05 19.22 -5.30
C GLY A 67 0.06 19.44 -3.79
N SER A 68 -0.50 18.55 -2.98
CA SER A 68 -0.32 18.54 -1.52
C SER A 68 1.05 17.99 -1.11
N PHE A 69 1.70 17.21 -1.98
CA PHE A 69 3.10 16.79 -1.85
C PHE A 69 3.88 17.15 -3.12
N ARG A 70 4.89 18.02 -2.96
CA ARG A 70 5.73 18.53 -4.06
C ARG A 70 7.18 18.20 -3.77
N CYS A 71 7.94 17.99 -4.83
CA CYS A 71 9.38 17.83 -4.74
C CYS A 71 10.06 18.54 -5.89
N ASP A 72 11.12 19.29 -5.56
CA ASP A 72 12.09 19.81 -6.50
C ASP A 72 13.41 19.05 -6.28
N ALA A 73 14.15 18.77 -7.36
CA ALA A 73 15.40 18.02 -7.29
C ALA A 73 16.59 18.92 -7.61
N ASN A 74 17.59 18.91 -6.73
CA ASN A 74 18.83 19.64 -6.93
C ASN A 74 19.93 18.67 -7.37
N VAL A 75 20.41 18.81 -8.61
CA VAL A 75 21.34 17.86 -9.23
C VAL A 75 22.66 18.54 -9.55
N SER A 76 23.75 17.91 -9.13
CA SER A 76 25.11 18.23 -9.57
C SER A 76 25.89 16.93 -9.77
N VAL A 77 26.80 16.90 -10.74
CA VAL A 77 27.72 15.78 -10.96
C VAL A 77 29.14 16.15 -10.54
N ARG A 78 29.93 15.15 -10.19
CA ARG A 78 31.34 15.32 -9.83
C ARG A 78 32.16 14.09 -10.21
N MET A 79 33.45 14.30 -10.44
CA MET A 79 34.41 13.20 -10.50
C MET A 79 34.60 12.58 -9.11
N PRO A 80 34.90 11.27 -9.00
CA PRO A 80 35.20 10.63 -7.73
C PRO A 80 36.27 11.38 -6.92
N GLY A 81 35.98 11.65 -5.65
CA GLY A 81 36.89 12.36 -4.74
C GLY A 81 36.99 13.88 -4.94
N LYS A 82 36.23 14.47 -5.88
CA LYS A 82 36.16 15.93 -6.04
C LYS A 82 35.02 16.56 -5.21
N PRO A 83 35.02 17.88 -4.99
CA PRO A 83 33.86 18.59 -4.45
C PRO A 83 32.62 18.44 -5.35
N LEU A 84 31.44 18.76 -4.81
CA LEU A 84 30.21 18.85 -5.61
C LEU A 84 30.35 19.93 -6.69
N GLY A 85 29.78 19.67 -7.87
CA GLY A 85 29.77 20.60 -8.99
C GLY A 85 28.70 21.68 -8.88
N THR A 86 28.54 22.48 -9.93
CA THR A 86 27.44 23.45 -10.02
C THR A 86 26.09 22.71 -10.02
N ARG A 87 25.14 23.25 -9.27
CA ARG A 87 23.81 22.67 -9.07
C ARG A 87 22.82 23.20 -10.10
N CYS A 88 22.06 22.30 -10.72
CA CYS A 88 20.83 22.64 -11.43
C CYS A 88 19.62 22.23 -10.55
N GLU A 89 18.65 23.13 -10.44
CA GLU A 89 17.39 22.89 -9.72
C GLU A 89 16.32 22.48 -10.73
N ILE A 90 15.76 21.29 -10.60
CA ILE A 90 14.71 20.75 -11.48
C ILE A 90 13.37 20.87 -10.78
N LYS A 91 12.42 21.53 -11.44
CA LYS A 91 11.04 21.74 -10.98
C LYS A 91 10.03 20.91 -11.78
N ASN A 92 8.79 20.87 -11.28
CA ASN A 92 7.63 20.20 -11.89
C ASN A 92 7.75 18.67 -11.94
N LEU A 93 8.16 18.08 -10.81
CA LEU A 93 8.29 16.63 -10.66
C LEU A 93 7.02 16.03 -10.06
N ASN A 94 5.99 15.86 -10.89
CA ASN A 94 4.65 15.44 -10.45
C ASN A 94 4.51 13.94 -10.12
N SER A 95 5.59 13.16 -10.23
CA SER A 95 5.61 11.76 -9.77
C SER A 95 7.03 11.31 -9.43
N PHE A 96 7.16 10.30 -8.57
CA PHE A 96 8.46 9.70 -8.27
C PHE A 96 9.17 9.15 -9.51
N ARG A 97 8.41 8.63 -10.48
CA ARG A 97 8.98 8.17 -11.76
C ARG A 97 9.55 9.32 -12.59
N PHE A 98 8.89 10.47 -12.60
CA PHE A 98 9.38 11.66 -13.29
C PHE A 98 10.60 12.24 -12.59
N MET A 99 10.65 12.20 -11.27
CA MET A 99 11.86 12.54 -10.51
C MET A 99 13.05 11.67 -10.93
N GLU A 100 12.88 10.34 -10.99
CA GLU A 100 13.97 9.44 -11.40
C GLU A 100 14.49 9.79 -12.81
N ARG A 101 13.58 9.92 -13.78
CA ARG A 101 13.94 10.25 -15.18
C ARG A 101 14.60 11.61 -15.30
N ALA A 102 14.06 12.63 -14.63
CA ALA A 102 14.58 13.99 -14.69
C ALA A 102 16.01 14.07 -14.12
N ILE A 103 16.27 13.40 -12.99
CA ILE A 103 17.60 13.34 -12.38
C ILE A 103 18.58 12.61 -13.31
N GLU A 104 18.18 11.48 -13.90
CA GLU A 104 19.04 10.75 -14.84
C GLU A 104 19.36 11.56 -16.10
N PHE A 105 18.36 12.24 -16.67
CA PHE A 105 18.54 13.10 -17.83
C PHE A 105 19.50 14.25 -17.50
N GLU A 106 19.27 14.96 -16.39
CA GLU A 106 20.09 16.10 -16.01
C GLU A 106 21.53 15.68 -15.69
N ALA A 107 21.71 14.54 -15.01
CA ALA A 107 23.05 14.01 -14.75
C ALA A 107 23.80 13.71 -16.06
N ARG A 108 23.15 13.04 -17.03
CA ARG A 108 23.76 12.75 -18.35
C ARG A 108 24.08 14.03 -19.11
N ARG A 109 23.19 15.02 -19.09
CA ARG A 109 23.42 16.35 -19.69
C ARG A 109 24.65 17.01 -19.08
N GLN A 110 24.73 17.07 -17.75
CA GLN A 110 25.86 17.70 -17.08
C GLN A 110 27.18 17.00 -17.37
N ILE A 111 27.18 15.66 -17.39
CA ILE A 111 28.36 14.86 -17.76
C ILE A 111 28.81 15.20 -19.18
N GLY A 112 27.89 15.20 -20.17
CA GLY A 112 28.23 15.50 -21.56
C GLY A 112 28.85 16.89 -21.73
N ILE A 113 28.27 17.92 -21.10
CA ILE A 113 28.83 19.28 -21.14
C ILE A 113 30.24 19.32 -20.55
N LEU A 114 30.48 18.63 -19.43
CA LEU A 114 31.79 18.61 -18.78
C LEU A 114 32.83 17.82 -19.57
N GLU A 115 32.45 16.71 -20.21
CA GLU A 115 33.33 15.90 -21.06
C GLU A 115 33.74 16.62 -22.34
N GLU A 116 32.86 17.48 -22.88
CA GLU A 116 33.16 18.38 -24.01
C GLU A 116 34.02 19.60 -23.61
N GLY A 117 34.40 19.72 -22.33
CA GLY A 117 35.20 20.84 -21.81
C GLY A 117 34.40 22.09 -21.50
N GLY A 118 33.06 22.01 -21.52
CA GLY A 118 32.15 23.06 -21.11
C GLY A 118 32.09 23.24 -19.60
N ARG A 119 31.17 24.11 -19.16
CA ARG A 119 30.92 24.40 -17.74
C ARG A 119 29.43 24.36 -17.46
N ILE A 120 29.06 23.88 -16.28
CA ILE A 120 27.68 23.91 -15.81
C ILE A 120 27.41 25.25 -15.16
N GLU A 121 26.39 25.93 -15.68
CA GLU A 121 25.83 27.14 -15.09
C GLU A 121 24.71 26.78 -14.11
N GLN A 122 24.50 27.63 -13.11
CA GLN A 122 23.43 27.42 -12.16
C GLN A 122 22.09 27.83 -12.79
N GLU A 123 21.24 26.83 -13.04
CA GLU A 123 19.97 27.02 -13.74
C GLU A 123 18.80 26.47 -12.92
N THR A 124 17.64 27.10 -13.06
CA THR A 124 16.36 26.47 -12.72
C THR A 124 15.78 25.89 -14.00
N ARG A 125 15.54 24.59 -13.99
CA ARG A 125 15.10 23.80 -15.14
C ARG A 125 13.72 23.19 -14.87
N LEU A 126 12.94 23.02 -15.93
CA LEU A 126 11.65 22.35 -15.91
C LEU A 126 11.79 20.98 -16.55
N TYR A 127 11.20 19.95 -15.95
CA TYR A 127 11.07 18.65 -16.60
C TYR A 127 9.84 18.60 -17.51
N ASP A 128 10.05 18.29 -18.79
CA ASP A 128 8.99 18.03 -19.78
C ASP A 128 8.77 16.51 -19.88
N ALA A 129 7.63 16.04 -19.36
CA ALA A 129 7.29 14.63 -19.33
C ALA A 129 6.91 14.04 -20.70
N GLU A 130 6.48 14.87 -21.67
CA GLU A 130 6.13 14.42 -23.02
C GLU A 130 7.38 14.12 -23.84
N ARG A 131 8.42 14.93 -23.65
CA ARG A 131 9.68 14.81 -24.40
C ARG A 131 10.83 14.19 -23.63
N ASP A 132 10.63 13.91 -22.34
CA ASP A 132 11.63 13.31 -21.45
C ASP A 132 12.94 14.10 -21.40
N GLU A 133 12.82 15.43 -21.28
CA GLU A 133 13.95 16.35 -21.28
C GLU A 133 13.82 17.41 -20.19
N THR A 134 14.95 17.92 -19.69
CA THR A 134 14.98 19.14 -18.86
C THR A 134 15.19 20.36 -19.75
N ARG A 135 14.40 21.41 -19.54
CA ARG A 135 14.52 22.70 -20.25
C ARG A 135 14.91 23.80 -19.31
N SER A 136 15.80 24.70 -19.74
CA SER A 136 16.15 25.88 -18.95
C SER A 136 14.95 26.83 -18.91
N MET A 137 14.54 27.25 -17.71
CA MET A 137 13.51 28.29 -17.55
C MET A 137 14.14 29.67 -17.42
N ARG A 138 15.19 29.77 -16.59
CA ARG A 138 15.90 31.01 -16.29
C ARG A 138 17.33 30.68 -15.86
N THR A 139 18.30 31.42 -16.39
CA THR A 139 19.68 31.47 -15.88
C THR A 139 19.72 32.38 -14.65
N LYS A 140 20.33 31.93 -13.55
CA LYS A 140 20.45 32.73 -12.31
C LYS A 140 21.58 33.78 -12.44
N GLU A 141 21.45 34.72 -13.37
CA GLU A 141 22.28 35.96 -13.34
C GLU A 141 21.89 36.88 -12.18
N ASP A 142 20.70 36.69 -11.59
CA ASP A 142 20.29 37.33 -10.33
C ASP A 142 20.06 36.25 -9.26
N ALA A 143 20.96 36.16 -8.28
CA ALA A 143 20.54 35.60 -6.99
C ALA A 143 19.40 36.49 -6.49
N GLN A 144 18.17 35.94 -6.42
CA GLN A 144 17.03 36.73 -5.96
C GLN A 144 17.30 37.12 -4.51
N ASP A 145 17.57 38.40 -4.29
CA ASP A 145 17.63 38.95 -2.94
C ASP A 145 16.21 38.98 -2.39
N TYR A 146 15.84 37.90 -1.71
CA TYR A 146 14.55 37.75 -1.04
C TYR A 146 14.40 38.70 0.15
N ARG A 147 15.46 39.43 0.54
CA ARG A 147 15.48 40.41 1.63
C ARG A 147 14.87 39.85 2.91
N TYR A 148 15.29 38.64 3.31
CA TYR A 148 14.81 38.01 4.54
C TYR A 148 15.02 38.92 5.75
N PHE A 149 13.95 39.17 6.49
CA PHE A 149 13.96 39.83 7.79
C PHE A 149 12.93 39.15 8.71
N PRO A 150 13.08 39.22 10.04
CA PRO A 150 12.08 38.69 10.96
C PRO A 150 10.73 39.38 10.75
N ASP A 151 9.67 38.60 10.59
CA ASP A 151 8.32 39.12 10.48
C ASP A 151 7.93 39.85 11.77
N PRO A 152 7.70 41.18 11.73
CA PRO A 152 7.39 41.98 12.91
C PRO A 152 5.96 41.76 13.40
N ASP A 153 5.07 41.23 12.56
CA ASP A 153 3.67 40.97 12.90
C ASP A 153 3.51 39.64 13.67
N LEU A 154 4.51 38.76 13.57
CA LEU A 154 4.56 37.48 14.28
C LEU A 154 5.52 37.51 15.47
N LEU A 155 4.98 37.37 16.68
CA LEU A 155 5.80 37.17 17.87
C LEU A 155 6.59 35.85 17.77
N PRO A 156 7.82 35.79 18.33
CA PRO A 156 8.60 34.56 18.34
C PRO A 156 7.84 33.40 18.99
N LEU A 157 7.71 32.29 18.25
CA LEU A 157 7.09 31.07 18.76
C LEU A 157 8.07 30.32 19.67
N VAL A 158 7.72 30.20 20.96
CA VAL A 158 8.48 29.41 21.93
C VAL A 158 7.79 28.05 22.12
N VAL A 159 8.43 26.99 21.64
CA VAL A 159 7.97 25.61 21.85
C VAL A 159 8.66 25.03 23.08
N THR A 160 7.89 24.75 24.13
CA THR A 160 8.42 24.22 25.39
C THR A 160 8.66 22.71 25.33
N GLU A 161 9.59 22.20 26.14
CA GLU A 161 9.86 20.77 26.26
C GLU A 161 8.60 19.98 26.67
N ALA A 162 7.77 20.55 27.55
CA ALA A 162 6.50 19.94 27.95
C ALA A 162 5.51 19.80 26.77
N GLN A 163 5.49 20.76 25.85
CA GLN A 163 4.68 20.66 24.62
C GLN A 163 5.25 19.60 23.67
N ILE A 164 6.58 19.53 23.53
CA ILE A 164 7.26 18.51 22.72
C ILE A 164 6.92 17.12 23.25
N GLU A 165 7.05 16.88 24.55
CA GLU A 165 6.81 15.57 25.14
C GLU A 165 5.33 15.17 25.07
N LYS A 166 4.42 16.14 25.28
CA LYS A 166 2.99 15.93 25.08
C LYS A 166 2.68 15.50 23.64
N LEU A 167 3.28 16.15 22.64
CA LEU A 167 3.08 15.80 21.22
C LEU A 167 3.74 14.46 20.88
N ARG A 168 4.94 14.19 21.40
CA ARG A 168 5.65 12.92 21.22
C ARG A 168 4.80 11.73 21.67
N ALA A 169 4.10 11.86 22.80
CA ALA A 169 3.19 10.84 23.31
C ALA A 169 1.95 10.60 22.42
N THR A 170 1.59 11.55 21.54
CA THR A 170 0.46 11.42 20.60
C THR A 170 0.87 10.86 19.24
N LEU A 171 2.16 10.78 18.93
CA LEU A 171 2.62 10.27 17.64
C LEU A 171 2.28 8.78 17.51
N PRO A 172 1.75 8.35 16.36
CA PRO A 172 1.53 6.94 16.12
C PRO A 172 2.85 6.18 16.04
N GLU A 173 2.81 4.88 16.33
CA GLU A 173 3.93 3.98 16.04
C GLU A 173 4.31 4.10 14.57
N LEU A 174 5.59 4.37 14.27
CA LEU A 174 6.07 4.55 12.90
C LEU A 174 5.95 3.25 12.07
N PRO A 175 5.85 3.35 10.73
CA PRO A 175 5.63 2.17 9.88
C PRO A 175 6.67 1.07 10.07
N GLU A 176 7.95 1.44 10.22
CA GLU A 176 9.05 0.50 10.41
C GLU A 176 8.98 -0.20 11.77
N ALA A 177 8.77 0.55 12.85
CA ALA A 177 8.60 0.00 14.19
C ALA A 177 7.40 -0.96 14.25
N ARG A 178 6.28 -0.57 13.62
CA ARG A 178 5.07 -1.41 13.55
C ARG A 178 5.29 -2.67 12.72
N ARG A 179 6.06 -2.58 11.62
CA ARG A 179 6.42 -3.73 10.78
C ARG A 179 7.29 -4.72 11.56
N GLU A 180 8.30 -4.24 12.29
CA GLU A 180 9.13 -5.07 13.16
C GLU A 180 8.31 -5.72 14.27
N ARG A 181 7.39 -4.96 14.88
CA ARG A 181 6.43 -5.48 15.86
C ARG A 181 5.55 -6.57 15.27
N PHE A 182 5.05 -6.42 14.05
CA PHE A 182 4.23 -7.45 13.40
C PHE A 182 5.00 -8.74 13.13
N VAL A 183 6.29 -8.66 12.78
CA VAL A 183 7.15 -9.84 12.64
C VAL A 183 7.38 -10.50 13.99
N ARG A 184 7.71 -9.73 15.03
CA ARG A 184 8.07 -10.23 16.36
C ARG A 184 6.87 -10.78 17.14
N ASP A 185 5.80 -9.99 17.25
CA ASP A 185 4.69 -10.26 18.17
C ASP A 185 3.59 -11.10 17.51
N TYR A 186 3.41 -10.98 16.18
CA TYR A 186 2.43 -11.78 15.42
C TYR A 186 3.06 -12.92 14.62
N ALA A 187 4.39 -13.11 14.70
CA ALA A 187 5.13 -14.15 13.99
C ALA A 187 4.87 -14.15 12.47
N LEU A 188 4.62 -12.97 11.89
CA LEU A 188 4.36 -12.84 10.47
C LEU A 188 5.65 -12.88 9.65
N PRO A 189 5.64 -13.51 8.45
CA PRO A 189 6.69 -13.32 7.46
C PRO A 189 6.93 -11.83 7.17
N ALA A 190 8.19 -11.45 6.96
CA ALA A 190 8.57 -10.06 6.66
C ALA A 190 7.81 -9.48 5.44
N TYR A 191 7.48 -10.34 4.46
CA TYR A 191 6.66 -9.95 3.32
C TYR A 191 5.26 -9.48 3.76
N ASP A 192 4.56 -10.28 4.56
CA ASP A 192 3.20 -9.97 5.02
C ASP A 192 3.21 -8.71 5.88
N ALA A 193 4.14 -8.62 6.83
CA ALA A 193 4.29 -7.46 7.70
C ALA A 193 4.45 -6.18 6.87
N ARG A 194 5.30 -6.20 5.83
CA ARG A 194 5.48 -5.05 4.94
C ARG A 194 4.21 -4.67 4.18
N VAL A 195 3.43 -5.65 3.71
CA VAL A 195 2.16 -5.38 3.00
C VAL A 195 1.13 -4.80 3.95
N LEU A 196 0.99 -5.35 5.15
CA LEU A 196 0.02 -4.88 6.14
C LEU A 196 0.35 -3.49 6.68
N THR A 197 1.63 -3.12 6.73
CA THR A 197 2.09 -1.78 7.12
C THR A 197 2.34 -0.85 5.93
N ALA A 198 1.75 -1.12 4.76
CA ALA A 198 1.85 -0.23 3.61
C ALA A 198 1.07 1.10 3.82
N SER A 199 -0.01 1.05 4.60
CA SER A 199 -0.73 2.23 5.09
C SER A 199 -1.10 2.04 6.56
N ARG A 200 -1.29 3.16 7.27
CA ARG A 200 -1.69 3.11 8.69
C ARG A 200 -3.05 2.47 8.85
N ALA A 201 -4.01 2.79 7.97
CA ALA A 201 -5.35 2.23 8.02
C ALA A 201 -5.36 0.72 7.80
N ALA A 202 -4.51 0.18 6.91
CA ALA A 202 -4.39 -1.27 6.73
C ALA A 202 -3.82 -1.97 7.98
N ALA A 203 -2.84 -1.35 8.64
CA ALA A 203 -2.26 -1.87 9.87
C ALA A 203 -3.27 -1.78 11.04
N ASP A 204 -4.03 -0.69 11.15
CA ASP A 204 -5.09 -0.51 12.13
C ASP A 204 -6.21 -1.54 11.93
N TYR A 205 -6.65 -1.75 10.68
CA TYR A 205 -7.64 -2.75 10.31
C TYR A 205 -7.16 -4.16 10.67
N PHE A 206 -5.89 -4.48 10.37
CA PHE A 206 -5.31 -5.78 10.68
C PHE A 206 -5.33 -6.07 12.19
N GLU A 207 -4.87 -5.15 13.03
CA GLU A 207 -4.86 -5.36 14.48
C GLU A 207 -6.28 -5.49 15.05
N ALA A 208 -7.22 -4.68 14.54
CA ALA A 208 -8.63 -4.79 14.89
C ALA A 208 -9.20 -6.17 14.48
N LEU A 209 -8.86 -6.66 13.29
CA LEU A 209 -9.27 -7.97 12.78
C LEU A 209 -8.72 -9.13 13.62
N VAL A 210 -7.43 -9.06 14.00
CA VAL A 210 -6.81 -10.06 14.89
C VAL A 210 -7.52 -10.09 16.23
N LYS A 211 -7.79 -8.90 16.82
CA LYS A 211 -8.52 -8.78 18.08
C LYS A 211 -9.95 -9.32 18.00
N ALA A 212 -10.69 -8.98 16.95
CA ALA A 212 -12.09 -9.38 16.77
C ALA A 212 -12.25 -10.88 16.50
N SER A 213 -11.38 -11.44 15.66
CA SER A 213 -11.43 -12.87 15.34
C SER A 213 -10.92 -13.77 16.46
N GLY A 214 -9.90 -13.33 17.20
CA GLY A 214 -9.14 -14.19 18.11
C GLY A 214 -8.42 -15.35 17.39
N ALA A 215 -8.31 -15.28 16.06
CA ALA A 215 -7.69 -16.30 15.23
C ALA A 215 -6.17 -16.08 15.10
N ALA A 216 -5.48 -17.06 14.51
CA ALA A 216 -4.06 -16.93 14.22
C ALA A 216 -3.79 -15.69 13.33
N PRO A 217 -2.83 -14.81 13.68
CA PRO A 217 -2.57 -13.58 12.92
C PRO A 217 -2.29 -13.82 11.43
N LYS A 218 -1.64 -14.93 11.09
CA LYS A 218 -1.38 -15.31 9.69
C LYS A 218 -2.67 -15.57 8.90
N LEU A 219 -3.71 -16.12 9.53
CA LEU A 219 -5.01 -16.30 8.88
C LEU A 219 -5.65 -14.93 8.61
N CYS A 220 -5.64 -14.02 9.57
CA CYS A 220 -6.13 -12.65 9.39
C CYS A 220 -5.37 -11.91 8.28
N ALA A 221 -4.04 -12.03 8.25
CA ALA A 221 -3.20 -11.45 7.22
C ALA A 221 -3.59 -11.95 5.83
N ASN A 222 -3.79 -13.26 5.67
CA ASN A 222 -4.19 -13.85 4.38
C ASN A 222 -5.54 -13.30 3.89
N TRP A 223 -6.54 -13.17 4.78
CA TRP A 223 -7.85 -12.61 4.43
C TRP A 223 -7.77 -11.14 4.05
N LEU A 224 -6.92 -10.37 4.74
CA LEU A 224 -6.73 -8.96 4.45
C LEU A 224 -6.03 -8.75 3.10
N THR A 225 -4.93 -9.46 2.86
CA THR A 225 -4.15 -9.35 1.61
C THR A 225 -4.76 -10.08 0.41
N GLY A 226 -5.71 -10.98 0.67
CA GLY A 226 -6.41 -11.79 -0.32
C GLY A 226 -7.78 -11.21 -0.64
N GLU A 227 -8.79 -11.68 0.07
CA GLU A 227 -10.20 -11.38 -0.18
C GLU A 227 -10.54 -9.89 -0.03
N LEU A 228 -10.12 -9.25 1.07
CA LEU A 228 -10.41 -7.83 1.30
C LEU A 228 -9.69 -6.94 0.28
N ALA A 229 -8.39 -7.13 0.07
CA ALA A 229 -7.64 -6.40 -0.93
C ALA A 229 -8.22 -6.58 -2.35
N ALA A 230 -8.65 -7.79 -2.71
CA ALA A 230 -9.28 -8.04 -4.01
C ALA A 230 -10.63 -7.33 -4.15
N ALA A 231 -11.43 -7.24 -3.08
CA ALA A 231 -12.71 -6.53 -3.09
C ALA A 231 -12.52 -5.00 -3.19
N LEU A 232 -11.59 -4.46 -2.41
CA LEU A 232 -11.20 -3.04 -2.46
C LEU A 232 -10.72 -2.65 -3.85
N ASN A 233 -9.81 -3.43 -4.44
CA ASN A 233 -9.30 -3.17 -5.79
C ASN A 233 -10.38 -3.27 -6.87
N ARG A 234 -11.36 -4.16 -6.72
CA ARG A 234 -12.47 -4.32 -7.69
C ARG A 234 -13.38 -3.09 -7.74
N GLU A 235 -13.55 -2.42 -6.60
CA GLU A 235 -14.38 -1.21 -6.49
C GLU A 235 -13.56 0.10 -6.44
N GLU A 236 -12.23 0.01 -6.61
CA GLU A 236 -11.30 1.15 -6.49
C GLU A 236 -11.48 1.93 -5.17
N ARG A 237 -11.67 1.20 -4.07
CA ARG A 237 -11.89 1.75 -2.73
C ARG A 237 -10.64 1.69 -1.87
N ALA A 238 -10.45 2.72 -1.06
CA ALA A 238 -9.50 2.70 0.03
C ALA A 238 -10.01 1.83 1.20
N ILE A 239 -9.11 1.32 2.04
CA ILE A 239 -9.49 0.42 3.14
C ILE A 239 -10.30 1.14 4.23
N GLU A 240 -10.10 2.45 4.33
CA GLU A 240 -10.88 3.40 5.12
C GLU A 240 -12.36 3.40 4.71
N ASP A 241 -12.63 3.16 3.43
CA ASP A 241 -13.97 3.08 2.83
C ASP A 241 -14.46 1.64 2.65
N SER A 242 -13.87 0.69 3.38
CA SER A 242 -14.27 -0.72 3.34
C SER A 242 -15.73 -0.89 3.72
N ARG A 243 -16.49 -1.66 2.92
CA ARG A 243 -17.88 -2.01 3.20
C ARG A 243 -18.03 -3.03 4.33
N ILE A 244 -16.95 -3.73 4.66
CA ILE A 244 -16.93 -4.73 5.73
C ILE A 244 -16.05 -4.24 6.87
N SER A 245 -16.61 -4.26 8.08
CA SER A 245 -15.90 -3.87 9.29
C SER A 245 -14.89 -4.95 9.73
N PRO A 246 -13.84 -4.58 10.50
CA PRO A 246 -12.94 -5.57 11.10
C PRO A 246 -13.67 -6.59 11.98
N ASP A 247 -14.79 -6.21 12.60
CA ASP A 247 -15.59 -7.09 13.46
C ASP A 247 -16.36 -8.15 12.65
N ASP A 248 -17.00 -7.74 11.55
CA ASP A 248 -17.72 -8.66 10.67
C ASP A 248 -16.76 -9.64 9.98
N LEU A 249 -15.66 -9.13 9.43
CA LEU A 249 -14.62 -9.99 8.87
C LEU A 249 -14.00 -10.86 9.97
N GLY A 250 -13.81 -10.31 11.16
CA GLY A 250 -13.30 -11.04 12.32
C GLY A 250 -14.18 -12.22 12.69
N TRP A 251 -15.50 -12.06 12.67
CA TRP A 251 -16.44 -13.14 12.88
C TRP A 251 -16.30 -14.24 11.82
N ILE A 252 -16.21 -13.88 10.53
CA ILE A 252 -16.03 -14.84 9.44
C ILE A 252 -14.73 -15.63 9.64
N VAL A 253 -13.62 -14.93 9.91
CA VAL A 253 -12.31 -15.54 10.13
C VAL A 253 -12.33 -16.47 11.34
N LYS A 254 -13.03 -16.09 12.42
CA LYS A 254 -13.23 -16.94 13.60
C LYS A 254 -13.96 -18.25 13.27
N GLN A 255 -15.02 -18.19 12.47
CA GLN A 255 -15.74 -19.40 12.06
C GLN A 255 -14.87 -20.32 11.18
N VAL A 256 -14.04 -19.74 10.31
CA VAL A 256 -13.07 -20.52 9.53
C VAL A 256 -12.04 -21.19 10.44
N ALA A 257 -11.51 -20.47 11.42
CA ALA A 257 -10.55 -21.00 12.39
C ALA A 257 -11.16 -22.13 13.24
N ALA A 258 -12.45 -22.04 13.58
CA ALA A 258 -13.18 -23.08 14.30
C ALA A 258 -13.58 -24.29 13.42
N GLY A 259 -13.42 -24.20 12.08
CA GLY A 259 -13.89 -25.23 11.15
C GLY A 259 -15.40 -25.22 10.88
N GLU A 260 -16.12 -24.25 11.46
CA GLU A 260 -17.57 -24.04 11.29
C GLU A 260 -17.93 -23.43 9.93
N LEU A 261 -16.96 -22.86 9.22
CA LEU A 261 -17.11 -22.51 7.81
C LEU A 261 -15.93 -23.06 7.01
N THR A 262 -16.23 -23.73 5.89
CA THR A 262 -15.19 -24.03 4.90
C THR A 262 -14.74 -22.74 4.22
N GLY A 263 -13.53 -22.71 3.68
CA GLY A 263 -13.03 -21.51 2.97
C GLY A 263 -13.96 -21.06 1.82
N LYS A 264 -14.65 -21.98 1.14
CA LYS A 264 -15.62 -21.63 0.09
C LYS A 264 -16.87 -20.96 0.67
N MET A 265 -17.36 -21.47 1.80
CA MET A 265 -18.54 -20.90 2.48
C MET A 265 -18.20 -19.53 3.07
N ALA A 266 -17.04 -19.38 3.69
CA ALA A 266 -16.57 -18.11 4.22
C ALA A 266 -16.43 -17.03 3.14
N LYS A 267 -15.89 -17.38 1.97
CA LYS A 267 -15.84 -16.46 0.81
C LYS A 267 -17.24 -16.03 0.37
N ARG A 268 -18.19 -16.97 0.34
CA ARG A 268 -19.57 -16.64 0.01
C ARG A 268 -20.19 -15.69 1.03
N VAL A 269 -19.97 -15.94 2.32
CA VAL A 269 -20.44 -15.04 3.39
C VAL A 269 -19.84 -13.66 3.23
N PHE A 270 -18.52 -13.58 3.02
CA PHE A 270 -17.80 -12.34 2.76
C PHE A 270 -18.39 -11.57 1.58
N ASP A 271 -18.58 -12.20 0.43
CA ASP A 271 -19.11 -11.56 -0.78
C ASP A 271 -20.51 -10.97 -0.53
N VAL A 272 -21.39 -11.70 0.15
CA VAL A 272 -22.76 -11.23 0.43
C VAL A 272 -22.76 -10.10 1.45
N THR A 273 -21.95 -10.21 2.51
CA THR A 273 -21.78 -9.14 3.50
C THR A 273 -21.23 -7.88 2.85
N TRP A 274 -20.24 -8.01 1.96
CA TRP A 274 -19.67 -6.91 1.20
C TRP A 274 -20.68 -6.22 0.27
N GLU A 275 -21.43 -7.02 -0.51
CA GLU A 275 -22.37 -6.50 -1.51
C GLU A 275 -23.62 -5.87 -0.87
N ARG A 276 -24.15 -6.48 0.20
CA ARG A 276 -25.46 -6.14 0.77
C ARG A 276 -25.39 -5.40 2.11
N GLY A 277 -24.23 -5.36 2.75
CA GLY A 277 -24.08 -4.84 4.12
C GLY A 277 -24.80 -5.69 5.16
N GLU A 278 -25.10 -6.95 4.86
CA GLU A 278 -25.76 -7.87 5.80
C GLU A 278 -24.75 -8.47 6.78
N ALA A 279 -25.13 -8.54 8.06
CA ALA A 279 -24.32 -9.17 9.10
C ALA A 279 -24.00 -10.63 8.74
N PRO A 280 -22.73 -11.08 8.87
CA PRO A 280 -22.29 -12.38 8.38
C PRO A 280 -23.01 -13.56 9.07
N GLN A 281 -23.42 -13.40 10.32
CA GLN A 281 -24.25 -14.37 11.04
C GLN A 281 -25.58 -14.62 10.31
N SER A 282 -26.27 -13.54 9.92
CA SER A 282 -27.55 -13.61 9.23
C SER A 282 -27.39 -14.20 7.83
N VAL A 283 -26.27 -13.94 7.14
CA VAL A 283 -25.98 -14.53 5.83
C VAL A 283 -25.84 -16.06 5.94
N VAL A 284 -25.11 -16.55 6.95
CA VAL A 284 -24.95 -18.00 7.17
C VAL A 284 -26.29 -18.70 7.39
N GLU A 285 -27.17 -18.10 8.17
CA GLU A 285 -28.51 -18.64 8.44
C GLU A 285 -29.39 -18.64 7.19
N LYS A 286 -29.48 -17.50 6.48
CA LYS A 286 -30.32 -17.34 5.29
C LYS A 286 -29.88 -18.22 4.11
N GLU A 287 -28.58 -18.35 3.90
CA GLU A 287 -28.03 -19.17 2.81
C GLU A 287 -27.87 -20.65 3.18
N GLY A 288 -28.19 -21.04 4.43
CA GLY A 288 -28.09 -22.41 4.90
C GLY A 288 -26.66 -22.95 4.85
N LEU A 289 -25.67 -22.08 5.13
CA LEU A 289 -24.24 -22.36 5.06
C LEU A 289 -23.74 -23.01 6.35
N LYS A 290 -24.40 -24.07 6.80
CA LYS A 290 -23.88 -24.94 7.87
C LYS A 290 -23.09 -26.10 7.27
N PRO A 291 -21.89 -26.43 7.79
CA PRO A 291 -21.14 -27.59 7.33
C PRO A 291 -21.91 -28.88 7.60
N ILE A 292 -21.68 -29.88 6.76
CA ILE A 292 -22.09 -31.25 7.08
C ILE A 292 -21.00 -31.80 8.01
N SER A 293 -21.32 -31.96 9.28
CA SER A 293 -20.43 -32.55 10.30
C SER A 293 -20.73 -34.03 10.58
N ASP A 294 -21.84 -34.57 10.07
CA ASP A 294 -22.19 -35.99 10.20
C ASP A 294 -21.24 -36.85 9.35
N ALA A 295 -20.36 -37.57 10.02
CA ALA A 295 -19.40 -38.47 9.39
C ALA A 295 -20.09 -39.51 8.50
N ALA A 296 -21.27 -40.02 8.88
CA ALA A 296 -21.99 -41.01 8.09
C ALA A 296 -22.60 -40.42 6.80
N ALA A 297 -22.95 -39.13 6.81
CA ALA A 297 -23.39 -38.43 5.61
C ALA A 297 -22.23 -38.16 4.64
N ILE A 298 -21.06 -37.74 5.16
CA ILE A 298 -19.85 -37.55 4.34
C ILE A 298 -19.39 -38.89 3.77
N GLU A 299 -19.41 -39.95 4.57
CA GLU A 299 -18.97 -41.27 4.14
C GLU A 299 -19.82 -41.82 2.98
N ARG A 300 -21.14 -41.63 3.03
CA ARG A 300 -22.05 -41.97 1.93
C ARG A 300 -21.73 -41.19 0.64
N LEU A 301 -21.49 -39.89 0.75
CA LEU A 301 -21.10 -39.07 -0.40
C LEU A 301 -19.76 -39.53 -0.99
N VAL A 302 -18.81 -39.93 -0.15
CA VAL A 302 -17.53 -40.48 -0.60
C VAL A 302 -17.74 -41.80 -1.34
N ASP A 303 -18.57 -42.71 -0.80
CA ASP A 303 -18.88 -43.99 -1.45
C ASP A 303 -19.55 -43.80 -2.82
N GLU A 304 -20.52 -42.89 -2.91
CA GLU A 304 -21.17 -42.52 -4.18
C GLU A 304 -20.16 -41.98 -5.21
N VAL A 305 -19.26 -41.09 -4.79
CA VAL A 305 -18.23 -40.53 -5.68
C VAL A 305 -17.24 -41.60 -6.12
N LEU A 306 -16.81 -42.50 -5.23
CA LEU A 306 -15.89 -43.58 -5.57
C LEU A 306 -16.53 -44.55 -6.58
N ALA A 307 -17.81 -44.90 -6.38
CA ALA A 307 -18.55 -45.76 -7.30
C ALA A 307 -18.75 -45.10 -8.68
N ALA A 308 -19.05 -43.80 -8.72
CA ALA A 308 -19.25 -43.05 -9.97
C ALA A 308 -17.94 -42.72 -10.73
N ASN A 309 -16.77 -42.87 -10.10
CA ASN A 309 -15.48 -42.45 -10.65
C ASN A 309 -14.44 -43.60 -10.62
N ALA A 310 -14.85 -44.81 -11.00
CA ALA A 310 -14.01 -46.01 -10.96
C ALA A 310 -12.64 -45.84 -11.65
N LYS A 311 -12.60 -45.16 -12.81
CA LYS A 311 -11.36 -44.90 -13.55
C LYS A 311 -10.36 -44.05 -12.75
N GLN A 312 -10.83 -43.01 -12.06
CA GLN A 312 -9.98 -42.17 -11.21
C GLN A 312 -9.47 -42.92 -9.97
N VAL A 313 -10.27 -43.86 -9.45
CA VAL A 313 -9.86 -44.75 -8.34
C VAL A 313 -8.72 -45.67 -8.78
N GLU A 314 -8.82 -46.28 -9.96
CA GLU A 314 -7.76 -47.11 -10.54
C GLU A 314 -6.49 -46.29 -10.82
N ASP A 315 -6.63 -45.10 -11.40
CA ASP A 315 -5.51 -44.19 -11.66
C ASP A 315 -4.77 -43.81 -10.37
N TYR A 316 -5.50 -43.55 -9.27
CA TYR A 316 -4.89 -43.27 -7.98
C TYR A 316 -4.17 -44.49 -7.40
N ARG A 317 -4.78 -45.68 -7.48
CA ARG A 317 -4.14 -46.95 -7.05
C ARG A 317 -2.89 -47.26 -7.85
N ALA A 318 -2.84 -46.87 -9.12
CA ALA A 318 -1.65 -46.94 -9.98
C ALA A 318 -0.57 -45.87 -9.67
N GLY A 319 -0.77 -45.04 -8.64
CA GLY A 319 0.21 -44.07 -8.14
C GLY A 319 0.04 -42.64 -8.66
N LYS A 320 -0.99 -42.34 -9.45
CA LYS A 320 -1.21 -40.97 -9.96
C LYS A 320 -1.84 -40.08 -8.88
N GLN A 321 -1.01 -39.37 -8.13
CA GLN A 321 -1.45 -38.44 -7.07
C GLN A 321 -2.47 -37.37 -7.54
N LYS A 322 -2.42 -36.94 -8.81
CA LYS A 322 -3.40 -35.98 -9.36
C LYS A 322 -4.85 -36.50 -9.33
N ALA A 323 -5.05 -37.82 -9.41
CA ALA A 323 -6.39 -38.42 -9.36
C ALA A 323 -7.04 -38.26 -7.97
N PHE A 324 -6.25 -38.22 -6.89
CA PHE A 324 -6.73 -37.97 -5.54
C PHE A 324 -7.35 -36.57 -5.41
N ASN A 325 -6.65 -35.54 -5.87
CA ASN A 325 -7.15 -34.17 -5.83
C ASN A 325 -8.44 -34.01 -6.65
N SER A 326 -8.57 -34.75 -7.76
CA SER A 326 -9.79 -34.79 -8.55
C SER A 326 -10.96 -35.41 -7.77
N LEU A 327 -10.74 -36.54 -7.08
CA LEU A 327 -11.75 -37.19 -6.23
C LEU A 327 -12.19 -36.28 -5.07
N VAL A 328 -11.26 -35.61 -4.39
CA VAL A 328 -11.58 -34.60 -3.38
C VAL A 328 -12.47 -33.51 -3.99
N GLY A 329 -12.14 -33.01 -5.17
CA GLY A 329 -12.95 -32.03 -5.89
C GLY A 329 -14.38 -32.52 -6.21
N GLN A 330 -14.55 -33.79 -6.58
CA GLN A 330 -15.86 -34.38 -6.84
C GLN A 330 -16.71 -34.50 -5.56
N VAL A 331 -16.12 -34.95 -4.44
CA VAL A 331 -16.82 -34.99 -3.14
C VAL A 331 -17.19 -33.58 -2.66
N MET A 332 -16.31 -32.61 -2.84
CA MET A 332 -16.59 -31.20 -2.54
C MET A 332 -17.73 -30.65 -3.42
N LYS A 333 -17.83 -31.08 -4.69
CA LYS A 333 -18.93 -30.71 -5.58
C LYS A 333 -20.24 -31.36 -5.15
N ALA A 334 -20.24 -32.66 -4.83
CA ALA A 334 -21.41 -33.41 -4.37
C ALA A 334 -21.97 -32.85 -3.04
N SER A 335 -21.09 -32.49 -2.12
CA SER A 335 -21.46 -31.82 -0.85
C SER A 335 -21.82 -30.34 -1.00
N LYS A 336 -21.83 -29.78 -2.23
CA LYS A 336 -22.01 -28.35 -2.53
C LYS A 336 -21.05 -27.43 -1.75
N GLY A 337 -19.87 -27.94 -1.38
CA GLY A 337 -18.87 -27.22 -0.60
C GLY A 337 -19.09 -27.21 0.91
N LYS A 338 -20.07 -27.97 1.42
CA LYS A 338 -20.41 -28.04 2.84
C LYS A 338 -19.60 -29.07 3.64
N ALA A 339 -18.93 -30.01 2.98
CA ALA A 339 -18.03 -30.95 3.65
C ALA A 339 -16.65 -30.31 3.89
N HIS A 340 -16.00 -30.66 5.00
CA HIS A 340 -14.67 -30.12 5.30
C HIS A 340 -13.59 -30.83 4.45
N PRO A 341 -12.73 -30.11 3.70
CA PRO A 341 -11.75 -30.74 2.80
C PRO A 341 -10.79 -31.72 3.50
N ALA A 342 -10.41 -31.41 4.74
CA ALA A 342 -9.55 -32.28 5.55
C ALA A 342 -10.24 -33.61 5.89
N GLN A 343 -11.49 -33.57 6.36
CA GLN A 343 -12.27 -34.77 6.66
C GLN A 343 -12.53 -35.62 5.42
N VAL A 344 -12.87 -34.97 4.29
CA VAL A 344 -13.03 -35.65 2.99
C VAL A 344 -11.74 -36.34 2.56
N SER A 345 -10.60 -35.65 2.69
CA SER A 345 -9.29 -36.21 2.32
C SER A 345 -8.91 -37.40 3.21
N GLU A 346 -9.20 -37.33 4.50
CA GLU A 346 -8.95 -38.41 5.45
C GLU A 346 -9.83 -39.64 5.14
N LEU A 347 -11.13 -39.45 4.91
CA LEU A 347 -12.06 -40.53 4.56
C LEU A 347 -11.70 -41.20 3.23
N LEU A 348 -11.35 -40.40 2.21
CA LEU A 348 -10.88 -40.93 0.92
C LEU A 348 -9.61 -41.78 1.09
N ARG A 349 -8.65 -41.32 1.89
CA ARG A 349 -7.42 -42.07 2.20
C ARG A 349 -7.73 -43.42 2.87
N ARG A 350 -8.57 -43.40 3.91
CA ARG A 350 -9.02 -44.63 4.59
C ARG A 350 -9.69 -45.61 3.63
N LYS A 351 -10.65 -45.18 2.80
CA LYS A 351 -11.36 -46.07 1.87
C LYS A 351 -10.51 -46.55 0.69
N LEU A 352 -9.52 -45.78 0.29
CA LEU A 352 -8.58 -46.15 -0.77
C LEU A 352 -7.39 -46.98 -0.26
N GLY A 353 -7.33 -47.27 1.05
CA GLY A 353 -6.37 -48.18 1.67
C GLY A 353 -4.96 -47.61 1.81
N ARG A 354 -4.81 -46.30 2.04
CA ARG A 354 -3.51 -45.63 2.22
C ARG A 354 -3.51 -44.57 3.29
#